data_AF-B7R5B1-F1
#
_entry.id   AF-B7R5B1-F1
#
_cell.length_a   1.000
_cell.length_b   1.000
_cell.length_c   1.000
_cell.angle_alpha   90.00
_cell.angle_beta   90.00
_cell.angle_gamma   90.00
#
_symmetry.space_group_name_H-M   'P 1'
#
loop_
_entity.id
_entity.type
_entity.pdbx_description
1 polymer ?
#
loop_
_entity_poly.entity_id
_entity_poly.type
_entity_poly.pdbx_seq_one_letter_code
_entity_poly.pdbx_strand_id
1 'polypeptide(L)'
;MKVGELLELVEEAIGDLKVAIVANQTRSFESPYTSLEFTQRAVELQEDLDELVKLRDYLLTLDPETNVEEVFEREDLEKLLEYFKLLRESKSHLY
;
A
#
# COMPACT_ATOMS: atom_id res chain seq x y z
N MET A 1 -14.80 6.56 -9.94
CA MET A 1 -13.42 7.00 -10.27
C MET A 1 -12.96 6.29 -11.53
N LYS A 2 -11.98 6.85 -12.23
CA LYS A 2 -11.32 6.26 -13.39
C LYS A 2 -10.19 5.33 -12.98
N VAL A 3 -9.84 4.38 -13.85
CA VAL A 3 -8.69 3.48 -13.65
C VAL A 3 -7.41 4.28 -13.43
N GLY A 4 -7.22 5.37 -14.19
CA GLY A 4 -6.09 6.28 -13.99
C GLY A 4 -6.03 6.89 -12.58
N GLU A 5 -7.17 7.33 -12.03
CA GLU A 5 -7.24 7.87 -10.67
C GLU A 5 -6.93 6.79 -9.61
N LEU A 6 -7.37 5.54 -9.84
CA LEU A 6 -7.04 4.43 -8.94
C LEU A 6 -5.55 4.08 -9.01
N LEU A 7 -4.96 4.11 -10.20
CA LEU A 7 -3.53 3.86 -10.40
C LEU A 7 -2.68 4.90 -9.66
N GLU A 8 -3.07 6.17 -9.66
CA GLU A 8 -2.39 7.21 -8.88
C GLU A 8 -2.43 6.93 -7.36
N LEU A 9 -3.56 6.49 -6.84
CA LEU A 9 -3.67 6.10 -5.42
C LEU A 9 -2.79 4.90 -5.07
N VAL A 10 -2.71 3.91 -5.97
CA VAL A 10 -1.84 2.74 -5.79
C VAL A 10 -0.37 3.16 -5.78
N GLU A 11 0.05 4.03 -6.69
CA GLU A 11 1.43 4.54 -6.74
C GLU A 11 1.78 5.36 -5.49
N GLU A 12 0.87 6.19 -4.99
CA GLU A 12 1.04 6.91 -3.72
C GLU A 12 1.26 5.91 -2.57
N ALA A 13 0.37 4.92 -2.43
CA ALA A 13 0.44 3.90 -1.39
C ALA A 13 1.71 3.04 -1.47
N ILE A 14 2.18 2.70 -2.68
CA ILE A 14 3.47 2.01 -2.91
C ILE A 14 4.63 2.85 -2.37
N GLY A 15 4.65 4.15 -2.68
CA GLY A 15 5.68 5.07 -2.18
C GLY A 15 5.72 5.10 -0.65
N ASP A 16 4.55 5.12 -0.04
CA ASP A 16 4.39 5.19 1.40
C ASP A 16 4.83 3.92 2.13
N LEU A 17 4.44 2.75 1.61
CA LEU A 17 4.88 1.47 2.15
C LEU A 17 6.40 1.33 2.08
N LYS A 18 7.04 1.78 0.99
CA LYS A 18 8.51 1.77 0.90
C LYS A 18 9.16 2.61 1.99
N VAL A 19 8.62 3.80 2.29
CA VAL A 19 9.11 4.65 3.39
C VAL A 19 8.91 3.94 4.74
N ALA A 20 7.74 3.35 4.97
CA ALA A 20 7.44 2.63 6.20
C ALA A 20 8.34 1.40 6.41
N ILE A 21 8.63 0.63 5.36
CA ILE A 21 9.55 -0.51 5.38
C ILE A 21 10.94 -0.05 5.82
N VAL A 22 11.48 0.99 5.18
CA VAL A 22 12.81 1.53 5.52
C VAL A 22 12.87 2.05 6.95
N ALA A 23 11.81 2.72 7.42
CA ALA A 23 11.71 3.18 8.80
C ALA A 23 11.75 2.01 9.80
N ASN A 24 10.95 0.96 9.57
CA ASN A 24 10.95 -0.23 10.44
C ASN A 24 12.28 -0.99 10.39
N GLN A 25 12.88 -1.15 9.20
CA GLN A 25 14.21 -1.75 9.07
C GLN A 25 15.26 -0.96 9.87
N THR A 26 15.22 0.36 9.84
CA THR A 26 16.13 1.21 10.61
C THR A 26 15.93 1.03 12.12
N ARG A 27 14.67 1.02 12.57
CA ARG A 27 14.31 0.82 13.99
C ARG A 27 14.66 -0.57 14.51
N SER A 28 14.76 -1.57 13.63
CA SER A 28 15.19 -2.91 14.02
C SER A 28 16.62 -2.92 14.60
N PHE A 29 17.43 -1.89 14.32
CA PHE A 29 18.77 -1.72 14.89
C PHE A 29 18.82 -0.87 16.16
N GLU A 30 17.71 -0.27 16.61
CA GLU A 30 17.69 0.61 17.80
C GLU A 30 17.86 -0.16 19.12
N SER A 31 17.26 -1.36 19.22
CA SER A 31 17.29 -2.17 20.44
C SER A 31 17.08 -3.65 20.15
N PRO A 32 17.86 -4.56 20.77
CA PRO A 32 17.65 -6.01 20.63
C PRO A 32 16.26 -6.47 21.09
N TYR A 33 15.62 -5.75 22.02
CA TYR A 33 14.33 -6.12 22.60
C TYR A 33 13.14 -5.90 21.66
N THR A 34 13.25 -4.93 20.73
CA THR A 34 12.21 -4.59 19.75
C THR A 34 12.62 -4.93 18.32
N SER A 35 13.87 -5.38 18.12
CA SER A 35 14.43 -5.72 16.81
C SER A 35 13.57 -6.73 16.04
N LEU A 36 13.09 -7.78 16.73
CA LEU A 36 12.26 -8.81 16.12
C LEU A 36 10.91 -8.25 15.65
N GLU A 37 10.26 -7.42 16.47
CA GLU A 37 8.98 -6.80 16.15
C GLU A 37 9.09 -5.91 14.92
N PHE A 38 10.08 -5.03 14.87
CA PHE A 38 10.31 -4.17 13.71
C PHE A 38 10.72 -4.94 12.45
N THR A 39 11.46 -6.04 12.60
CA THR A 39 11.81 -6.92 11.46
C THR A 39 10.56 -7.62 10.93
N GLN A 40 9.73 -8.18 11.80
CA GLN A 40 8.46 -8.81 11.42
C GLN A 40 7.55 -7.80 10.72
N ARG A 41 7.43 -6.59 11.27
CA ARG A 41 6.63 -5.53 10.67
C ARG A 41 7.14 -5.13 9.28
N ALA A 42 8.46 -5.04 9.09
CA ALA A 42 9.04 -4.76 7.79
C ALA A 42 8.75 -5.88 6.75
N VAL A 43 8.68 -7.15 7.18
CA VAL A 43 8.30 -8.26 6.31
C VAL A 43 6.83 -8.19 5.92
N GLU A 44 5.92 -7.95 6.87
CA GLU A 44 4.49 -7.77 6.58
C GLU A 44 4.26 -6.63 5.57
N LEU A 45 4.91 -5.48 5.76
CA LEU A 45 4.81 -4.35 4.85
C LEU A 45 5.39 -4.66 3.45
N GLN A 46 6.36 -5.57 3.35
CA GLN A 46 6.90 -6.02 2.07
C GLN A 46 5.90 -6.91 1.32
N GLU A 47 5.15 -7.76 2.03
CA GLU A 47 4.08 -8.57 1.43
C GLU A 47 2.96 -7.67 0.87
N ASP A 48 2.51 -6.69 1.66
CA ASP A 48 1.54 -5.66 1.21
C ASP A 48 2.04 -4.91 -0.03
N LEU A 49 3.32 -4.52 -0.04
CA LEU A 49 3.94 -3.82 -1.16
C LEU A 49 3.93 -4.68 -2.43
N ASP A 50 4.21 -5.98 -2.32
CA ASP A 50 4.20 -6.90 -3.45
C ASP A 50 2.79 -7.07 -4.03
N GLU A 51 1.75 -7.06 -3.18
CA GLU A 51 0.35 -7.07 -3.63
C GLU A 51 -0.03 -5.78 -4.37
N LEU A 52 0.34 -4.61 -3.83
CA LEU A 52 0.09 -3.33 -4.51
C LEU A 52 0.84 -3.21 -5.84
N VAL A 53 2.06 -3.75 -5.93
CA VAL A 53 2.83 -3.80 -7.18
C VAL A 53 2.11 -4.66 -8.23
N LYS A 54 1.59 -5.83 -7.84
CA LYS A 54 0.77 -6.66 -8.75
C LYS A 54 -0.49 -5.94 -9.19
N LEU A 55 -1.16 -5.23 -8.28
CA LEU A 55 -2.34 -4.43 -8.60
C LEU A 55 -2.00 -3.31 -9.57
N ARG A 56 -0.93 -2.54 -9.34
CA ARG A 56 -0.43 -1.53 -10.28
C ARG A 56 -0.20 -2.13 -11.66
N ASP A 57 0.54 -3.25 -11.73
CA ASP A 57 0.86 -3.89 -12.99
C ASP A 57 -0.40 -4.35 -13.74
N TYR A 58 -1.41 -4.83 -13.01
CA TYR A 58 -2.72 -5.13 -13.58
C TYR A 58 -3.44 -3.87 -14.10
N LEU A 59 -3.52 -2.81 -13.30
CA LEU A 59 -4.16 -1.55 -13.70
C LEU A 59 -3.49 -0.91 -14.93
N LEU A 60 -2.17 -1.05 -15.08
CA LEU A 60 -1.43 -0.58 -16.25
C LEU A 60 -1.81 -1.31 -17.56
N THR A 61 -2.44 -2.48 -17.47
CA THR A 61 -2.95 -3.20 -18.67
C THR A 61 -4.31 -2.70 -19.13
N LEU A 62 -5.00 -1.91 -18.31
CA LEU A 62 -6.34 -1.40 -18.56
C LEU A 62 -6.30 -0.01 -19.20
N ASP A 63 -7.41 0.40 -19.83
CA ASP A 63 -7.56 1.77 -20.34
C ASP A 63 -7.78 2.75 -19.16
N PRO A 64 -6.93 3.78 -18.97
CA PRO A 64 -7.04 4.74 -17.88
C PRO A 64 -8.40 5.45 -17.79
N GLU A 65 -9.09 5.61 -18.92
CA GLU A 65 -10.40 6.29 -18.98
C GLU A 65 -11.59 5.37 -18.64
N THR A 66 -11.34 4.07 -18.45
CA THR A 66 -12.36 3.10 -18.03
C THR A 66 -12.82 3.41 -16.61
N ASN A 67 -14.12 3.22 -16.34
CA ASN A 67 -14.61 3.32 -14.97
C ASN A 67 -14.21 2.09 -14.18
N VAL A 68 -13.72 2.28 -12.96
CA VAL A 68 -13.25 1.16 -12.12
C VAL A 68 -14.36 0.15 -11.81
N GLU A 69 -15.60 0.60 -11.69
CA GLU A 69 -16.79 -0.25 -11.47
C GLU A 69 -17.08 -1.23 -12.62
N GLU A 70 -16.50 -1.00 -13.81
CA GLU A 70 -16.62 -1.91 -14.95
C GLU A 70 -15.61 -3.07 -14.87
N VAL A 71 -14.59 -2.96 -14.02
CA VAL A 71 -13.47 -3.92 -13.92
C VAL A 71 -13.40 -4.60 -12.56
N PHE A 72 -13.80 -3.90 -11.50
CA PHE A 72 -13.76 -4.41 -10.13
C PHE A 72 -15.17 -4.60 -9.58
N GLU A 73 -15.34 -5.64 -8.78
CA GLU A 73 -16.53 -5.76 -7.93
C GLU A 73 -16.55 -4.60 -6.93
N ARG A 74 -17.73 -4.02 -6.74
CA ARG A 74 -17.91 -2.83 -5.90
C ARG A 74 -17.42 -3.04 -4.47
N GLU A 75 -17.68 -4.21 -3.88
CA GLU A 75 -17.24 -4.52 -2.52
C GLU A 75 -15.71 -4.53 -2.40
N ASP A 76 -15.01 -5.06 -3.39
CA ASP A 76 -13.55 -5.13 -3.38
C ASP A 76 -12.92 -3.77 -3.61
N LEU A 77 -13.53 -2.94 -4.46
CA LEU A 77 -13.13 -1.55 -4.62
C LEU A 77 -13.30 -0.75 -3.30
N GLU A 78 -14.43 -0.92 -2.62
CA GLU A 78 -14.69 -0.23 -1.34
C GLU A 78 -13.66 -0.65 -0.27
N LYS A 79 -13.33 -1.94 -0.17
CA LYS A 79 -12.27 -2.43 0.74
C LYS A 79 -10.90 -1.85 0.40
N LEU A 80 -10.55 -1.80 -0.88
CA LEU A 80 -9.27 -1.26 -1.34
C LEU A 80 -9.13 0.24 -1.02
N LEU A 81 -10.21 1.01 -1.24
CA LEU A 81 -10.23 2.43 -0.92
C LEU A 81 -10.15 2.69 0.59
N GLU A 82 -10.83 1.88 1.40
CA GLU A 82 -10.71 1.97 2.86
C GLU A 82 -9.29 1.60 3.32
N TYR A 83 -8.64 0.60 2.71
CA TYR A 83 -7.23 0.29 2.96
C TYR A 83 -6.33 1.50 2.67
N PHE A 84 -6.47 2.16 1.51
CA PHE A 84 -5.68 3.37 1.20
C PHE A 84 -5.93 4.52 2.16
N LYS A 85 -7.17 4.66 2.64
CA LYS A 85 -7.52 5.66 3.64
C LYS A 85 -6.85 5.36 4.98
N LEU A 86 -6.92 4.11 5.46
CA LEU A 86 -6.24 3.68 6.68
C LEU A 86 -4.72 3.84 6.59
N LEU A 87 -4.14 3.52 5.42
CA LEU A 87 -2.71 3.70 5.18
C LEU A 87 -2.31 5.18 5.35
N ARG A 88 -3.12 6.09 4.79
CA ARG A 88 -2.92 7.54 4.89
C ARG A 88 -3.13 8.08 6.30
N GLU A 89 -4.12 7.58 7.02
CA GLU A 89 -4.39 7.94 8.42
C GLU A 89 -3.29 7.42 9.35
N SER A 90 -2.77 6.21 9.09
CA SER A 90 -1.68 5.61 9.84
C SER A 90 -0.39 6.43 9.73
N LYS A 91 -0.14 7.09 8.60
CA LYS A 91 0.96 8.07 8.48
C LYS A 91 0.89 9.21 9.49
N SER A 92 -0.31 9.56 9.97
CA SER A 92 -0.46 10.60 11.00
C SER A 92 0.00 10.15 12.39
N HIS A 93 0.14 8.83 12.58
CA HIS A 93 0.53 8.20 13.84
C HIS A 93 1.82 7.36 13.75
N LEU A 94 2.41 7.22 12.56
CA LEU A 94 3.70 6.59 12.31
C LEU A 94 4.82 7.65 12.26
N TYR A 95 5.06 8.30 13.40
CA TYR A 95 6.35 8.90 13.79
C TYR A 95 6.56 8.69 15.30
#